data_AF-X6FPX9-F1
#
_entry.id   AF-X6FPX9-F1
#
_cell.length_a   1.000
_cell.length_b   1.000
_cell.length_c   1.000
_cell.angle_alpha   90.00
_cell.angle_beta   90.00
_cell.angle_gamma   90.00
#
_symmetry.space_group_name_H-M   'P 1'
#
loop_
_entity.id
_entity.type
_entity.pdbx_description
1 polymer ?
#
loop_
_entity_poly.entity_id
_entity_poly.type
_entity_poly.pdbx_seq_one_letter_code
_entity_poly.pdbx_strand_id
1 'polypeptide(L)'
;MNKSWFVSNAFSRVVYSAAVLAFLCTSAHTQQDDPVAYVGHGGFFNSQGHQIYITKSFIDESLRYYEEQLTKIAGSDTVAKIQTLKNEVDNIPASTPQDKLLLRTAFLSSIASALSGTDAKKIRVKLQALSDAMAVIVPDADLRDANKGVLPPVRRFVPDKAVGDFLKRQALLSSPISGFSISASSGQKYLDECSANGVPIPPPIGKIDPDGKIGWKSLGFIPPNLQFIVGTPAEVRVYSAGNPEGMCFALPRYRDDSLQEIILDGAICMGQLSSKVCIWDNQMPMLDESGNTIVRGFPFSTTDMIPIGVPDLAVDPQGRFQAGGAEIEFGTGGTCTSCHAGENPFIVHPKVDLGGGLLMGRLNKPPLNLPTFSTNRYDPLVGASWPQNSVSMAAAKVPGDCSGCHEKDGAAGRLPLLSLELNEYCGILKLAIEKTMPPSAPGSLKDSPDVVQLLKHCDLPPDTANADPTP
;
A
#
# COMPACT_ATOMS: atom_id res chain seq x y z
N MET A 1 -43.35 -76.93 31.27
CA MET A 1 -42.41 -77.86 31.94
C MET A 1 -41.18 -77.07 32.39
N ASN A 2 -40.66 -77.33 33.59
CA ASN A 2 -39.40 -76.81 34.19
C ASN A 2 -39.19 -75.27 34.16
N LYS A 3 -39.39 -74.56 35.29
CA LYS A 3 -38.55 -74.41 36.51
C LYS A 3 -37.66 -73.15 36.41
N SER A 4 -38.05 -72.02 37.02
CA SER A 4 -37.76 -71.57 38.42
C SER A 4 -36.27 -71.18 38.60
N TRP A 5 -35.87 -70.01 39.12
CA TRP A 5 -36.12 -69.39 40.46
C TRP A 5 -36.00 -67.84 40.36
N PHE A 6 -36.80 -66.99 41.06
CA PHE A 6 -36.65 -66.47 42.45
C PHE A 6 -35.32 -65.68 42.69
N VAL A 7 -35.24 -64.59 43.48
CA VAL A 7 -36.11 -64.06 44.57
C VAL A 7 -35.88 -62.53 44.80
N SER A 8 -36.93 -61.75 45.12
CA SER A 8 -36.97 -60.54 46.01
C SER A 8 -36.01 -59.32 45.77
N ASN A 9 -36.16 -58.10 46.29
CA ASN A 9 -37.12 -57.36 47.16
C ASN A 9 -36.87 -55.83 46.94
N ALA A 10 -37.59 -54.81 47.46
CA ALA A 10 -38.78 -54.68 48.33
C ALA A 10 -39.49 -53.30 48.08
N PHE A 11 -40.36 -52.92 49.01
CA PHE A 11 -41.00 -51.61 49.25
C PHE A 11 -40.01 -50.42 49.29
N SER A 12 -40.39 -49.17 48.94
CA SER A 12 -41.43 -48.40 49.66
C SER A 12 -41.95 -47.17 48.91
N ARG A 13 -43.18 -46.74 49.24
CA ARG A 13 -43.77 -45.47 48.77
C ARG A 13 -43.37 -44.34 49.71
N VAL A 14 -42.83 -43.24 49.17
CA VAL A 14 -42.74 -41.95 49.87
C VAL A 14 -43.27 -40.85 48.96
N VAL A 15 -44.15 -40.01 49.52
CA VAL A 15 -44.72 -38.83 48.87
C VAL A 15 -43.67 -37.72 48.85
N TYR A 16 -43.41 -37.10 47.70
CA TYR A 16 -42.65 -35.86 47.63
C TYR A 16 -43.30 -34.81 46.72
N SER A 17 -43.28 -33.59 47.23
CA SER A 17 -43.85 -32.38 46.64
C SER A 17 -43.19 -32.01 45.31
N ALA A 18 -43.98 -31.40 44.42
CA ALA A 18 -43.43 -30.72 43.25
C ALA A 18 -42.62 -29.48 43.67
N ALA A 19 -41.28 -29.59 43.62
CA ALA A 19 -40.38 -28.46 43.70
C ALA A 19 -39.99 -28.03 42.27
N VAL A 20 -40.23 -26.76 41.95
CA VAL A 20 -39.85 -26.16 40.67
C VAL A 20 -38.33 -26.00 40.62
N LEU A 21 -37.64 -26.83 39.82
CA LEU A 21 -36.29 -26.52 39.38
C LEU A 21 -36.35 -25.76 38.05
N ALA A 22 -36.08 -24.45 38.12
CA ALA A 22 -35.75 -23.68 36.94
C ALA A 22 -34.35 -24.09 36.45
N PHE A 23 -34.29 -24.95 35.43
CA PHE A 23 -33.04 -25.19 34.70
C PHE A 23 -32.67 -23.93 33.92
N LEU A 24 -31.76 -23.13 34.48
CA LEU A 24 -31.04 -22.12 33.73
C LEU A 24 -30.12 -22.84 32.73
N CYS A 25 -30.57 -22.95 31.49
CA CYS A 25 -29.71 -23.32 30.37
C CYS A 25 -28.72 -22.19 30.09
N THR A 26 -27.66 -22.09 30.88
CA THR A 26 -26.47 -21.34 30.50
C THR A 26 -25.77 -22.11 29.38
N SER A 27 -26.02 -21.69 28.14
CA SER A 27 -25.27 -22.16 26.97
C SER A 27 -23.78 -21.91 27.21
N ALA A 28 -23.01 -22.98 27.44
CA ALA A 28 -21.57 -22.89 27.49
C ALA A 28 -21.07 -22.42 26.12
N HIS A 29 -20.67 -21.15 26.02
CA HIS A 29 -19.94 -20.66 24.85
C HIS A 29 -18.62 -21.42 24.76
N THR A 30 -18.56 -22.37 23.83
CA THR A 30 -17.32 -22.97 23.37
C THR A 30 -16.36 -21.85 22.99
N GLN A 31 -15.13 -21.94 23.48
CA GLN A 31 -14.04 -21.00 23.22
C GLN A 31 -14.02 -20.65 21.73
N GLN A 32 -14.37 -19.40 21.40
CA GLN A 32 -14.70 -19.02 20.03
C GLN A 32 -13.42 -19.03 19.18
N ASP A 33 -13.41 -19.86 18.13
CA ASP A 33 -12.36 -19.89 17.12
C ASP A 33 -12.21 -18.51 16.47
N ASP A 34 -11.00 -18.20 15.97
CA ASP A 34 -10.74 -16.95 15.26
C ASP A 34 -11.63 -16.86 14.01
N PRO A 35 -12.46 -15.80 13.85
CA PRO A 35 -13.45 -15.71 12.79
C PRO A 35 -12.82 -15.61 11.40
N VAL A 36 -11.55 -15.20 11.28
CA VAL A 36 -10.76 -15.25 10.05
C VAL A 36 -9.46 -15.98 10.33
N ALA A 37 -9.41 -17.31 10.16
CA ALA A 37 -8.18 -18.07 10.39
C ALA A 37 -7.04 -17.60 9.48
N TYR A 38 -7.33 -17.32 8.20
CA TYR A 38 -6.37 -16.78 7.23
C TYR A 38 -7.03 -15.92 6.14
N VAL A 39 -6.20 -15.08 5.52
CA VAL A 39 -6.54 -14.19 4.39
C VAL A 39 -5.60 -14.52 3.23
N GLY A 40 -6.12 -14.54 2.00
CA GLY A 40 -5.28 -14.75 0.81
C GLY A 40 -6.06 -14.60 -0.50
N HIS A 41 -5.39 -14.10 -1.55
CA HIS A 41 -5.96 -13.90 -2.89
C HIS A 41 -7.29 -13.08 -2.90
N GLY A 42 -7.43 -12.11 -1.99
CA GLY A 42 -8.67 -11.32 -1.82
C GLY A 42 -9.81 -12.05 -1.11
N GLY A 43 -9.59 -13.26 -0.60
CA GLY A 43 -10.56 -14.03 0.17
C GLY A 43 -10.20 -14.17 1.67
N PHE A 44 -11.23 -14.44 2.47
CA PHE A 44 -11.17 -14.71 3.90
C PHE A 44 -11.58 -16.15 4.16
N PHE A 45 -10.99 -16.82 5.14
CA PHE A 45 -11.21 -18.25 5.38
C PHE A 45 -11.27 -18.58 6.87
N ASN A 46 -12.11 -19.56 7.24
CA ASN A 46 -12.25 -20.05 8.61
C ASN A 46 -11.23 -21.15 8.95
N SER A 47 -11.23 -21.65 10.19
CA SER A 47 -10.29 -22.67 10.67
C SER A 47 -10.39 -24.02 9.94
N GLN A 48 -11.53 -24.29 9.30
CA GLN A 48 -11.77 -25.47 8.45
C GLN A 48 -11.36 -25.25 6.99
N GLY A 49 -10.89 -24.05 6.65
CA GLY A 49 -10.45 -23.67 5.30
C GLY A 49 -11.57 -23.35 4.32
N HIS A 50 -12.81 -23.18 4.79
CA HIS A 50 -13.92 -22.72 3.96
C HIS A 50 -13.83 -21.20 3.76
N GLN A 51 -14.07 -20.75 2.52
CA GLN A 51 -14.12 -19.33 2.21
C GLN A 51 -15.35 -18.67 2.85
N ILE A 52 -15.10 -17.58 3.57
CA ILE A 52 -16.09 -16.75 4.23
C ILE A 52 -16.58 -15.70 3.23
N TYR A 53 -17.89 -15.50 3.18
CA TYR A 53 -18.49 -14.39 2.47
C TYR A 53 -18.63 -13.20 3.41
N ILE A 54 -18.05 -12.05 3.03
CA ILE A 54 -18.02 -10.86 3.88
C ILE A 54 -19.38 -10.15 3.85
N THR A 55 -19.99 -10.06 5.03
CA THR A 55 -21.23 -9.31 5.30
C THR A 55 -21.00 -8.31 6.42
N LYS A 56 -21.86 -7.29 6.56
CA LYS A 56 -21.72 -6.29 7.64
C LYS A 56 -21.78 -6.94 9.04
N SER A 57 -22.62 -7.97 9.21
CA SER A 57 -22.72 -8.76 10.45
C SER A 57 -21.43 -9.52 10.75
N PHE A 58 -20.85 -10.21 9.75
CA PHE A 58 -19.59 -10.94 9.90
C PHE A 58 -18.43 -10.00 10.28
N ILE A 59 -18.36 -8.81 9.67
CA ILE A 59 -17.36 -7.80 10.03
C ILE A 59 -17.57 -7.37 11.49
N ASP A 60 -18.79 -7.02 11.90
CA ASP A 60 -19.04 -6.58 13.29
C ASP A 60 -18.72 -7.64 14.35
N GLU A 61 -19.04 -8.91 14.07
CA GLU A 61 -18.66 -10.05 14.92
C GLU A 61 -17.15 -10.24 14.98
N SER A 62 -16.46 -10.11 13.84
CA SER A 62 -15.00 -10.16 13.77
C SER A 62 -14.34 -9.02 14.54
N LEU A 63 -14.85 -7.79 14.43
CA LEU A 63 -14.35 -6.64 15.17
C LEU A 63 -14.61 -6.77 16.68
N ARG A 64 -15.76 -7.33 17.10
CA ARG A 64 -15.99 -7.68 18.52
C ARG A 64 -14.96 -8.69 19.02
N TYR A 65 -14.72 -9.76 18.28
CA TYR A 65 -13.72 -10.77 18.63
C TYR A 65 -12.32 -10.15 18.75
N TYR A 66 -11.88 -9.37 17.76
CA TYR A 66 -10.56 -8.74 17.78
C TYR A 66 -10.41 -7.70 18.89
N GLU A 67 -11.45 -6.93 19.21
CA GLU A 67 -11.46 -6.02 20.35
C GLU A 67 -11.23 -6.78 21.68
N GLU A 68 -11.91 -7.91 21.89
CA GLU A 68 -11.67 -8.75 23.06
C GLU A 68 -10.25 -9.32 23.12
N GLN A 69 -9.72 -9.81 21.99
CA GLN A 69 -8.36 -10.36 21.97
C GLN A 69 -7.31 -9.27 22.23
N LEU A 70 -7.45 -8.09 21.61
CA LEU A 70 -6.56 -6.95 21.88
C LEU A 70 -6.67 -6.48 23.33
N THR A 71 -7.85 -6.50 23.94
CA THR A 71 -8.05 -6.20 25.37
C THR A 71 -7.38 -7.24 26.28
N LYS A 72 -7.38 -8.53 25.91
CA LYS A 72 -6.66 -9.61 26.64
C LYS A 72 -5.14 -9.49 26.53
N ILE A 73 -4.63 -8.98 25.40
CA ILE A 73 -3.19 -8.74 25.16
C ILE A 73 -2.72 -7.43 25.82
N ALA A 74 -3.60 -6.43 25.91
CA ALA A 74 -3.33 -5.13 26.52
C ALA A 74 -3.18 -5.21 28.05
N GLY A 75 -2.16 -4.54 28.59
CA GLY A 75 -2.08 -4.27 30.03
C GLY A 75 -3.16 -3.30 30.49
N SER A 76 -3.44 -3.27 31.80
CA SER A 76 -4.49 -2.43 32.44
C SER A 76 -4.52 -0.99 31.95
N ASP A 77 -3.34 -0.38 31.86
CA ASP A 77 -3.16 1.03 31.52
C ASP A 77 -3.46 1.31 30.04
N THR A 78 -3.32 0.29 29.19
CA THR A 78 -3.71 0.34 27.79
C THR A 78 -5.20 0.11 27.63
N VAL A 79 -5.82 -0.77 28.43
CA VAL A 79 -7.30 -0.96 28.42
C VAL A 79 -8.04 0.34 28.77
N ALA A 80 -7.54 1.14 29.72
CA ALA A 80 -8.10 2.45 30.02
C ALA A 80 -8.03 3.41 28.80
N LYS A 81 -6.90 3.42 28.08
CA LYS A 81 -6.73 4.23 26.86
C LYS A 81 -7.62 3.76 25.71
N ILE A 82 -7.76 2.44 25.54
CA ILE A 82 -8.69 1.82 24.58
C ILE A 82 -10.11 2.33 24.82
N GLN A 83 -10.58 2.35 26.07
CA GLN A 83 -11.95 2.82 26.37
C GLN A 83 -12.14 4.33 26.11
N THR A 84 -11.14 5.18 26.41
CA THR A 84 -11.21 6.61 26.09
C THR A 84 -11.28 6.85 24.58
N LEU A 85 -10.37 6.22 23.81
CA LEU A 85 -10.32 6.33 22.35
C LEU A 85 -11.58 5.74 21.69
N LYS A 86 -12.16 4.67 22.25
CA LYS A 86 -13.44 4.13 21.80
C LYS A 86 -14.56 5.16 21.90
N ASN A 87 -14.65 5.86 23.04
CA ASN A 87 -15.63 6.92 23.23
C ASN A 87 -15.41 8.07 22.23
N GLU A 88 -14.17 8.42 21.88
CA GLU A 88 -13.89 9.43 20.84
C GLU A 88 -14.39 8.98 19.47
N VAL A 89 -14.17 7.70 19.11
CA VAL A 89 -14.59 7.11 17.84
C VAL A 89 -16.13 7.00 17.74
N ASP A 90 -16.79 6.59 18.82
CA ASP A 90 -18.26 6.50 18.91
C ASP A 90 -18.96 7.86 18.78
N ASN A 91 -18.24 8.98 19.02
CA ASN A 91 -18.74 10.34 18.84
C ASN A 91 -18.55 10.90 17.42
N ILE A 92 -17.88 10.18 16.51
CA ILE A 92 -17.71 10.64 15.12
C ILE A 92 -19.02 10.42 14.36
N PRO A 93 -19.58 11.44 13.68
CA PRO A 93 -20.77 11.29 12.86
C PRO A 93 -20.56 10.24 11.75
N ALA A 94 -21.37 9.19 11.79
CA ALA A 94 -21.37 8.07 10.85
C ALA A 94 -22.81 7.68 10.50
N SER A 95 -23.21 7.98 9.27
CA SER A 95 -24.57 7.84 8.74
C SER A 95 -24.92 6.41 8.35
N THR A 96 -23.94 5.62 7.86
CA THR A 96 -24.15 4.22 7.48
C THR A 96 -23.61 3.23 8.53
N PRO A 97 -24.10 1.98 8.55
CA PRO A 97 -23.46 0.92 9.34
C PRO A 97 -22.02 0.64 8.91
N GLN A 98 -21.68 0.82 7.63
CA GLN A 98 -20.33 0.53 7.12
C GLN A 98 -19.31 1.60 7.53
N ASP A 99 -19.72 2.86 7.66
CA ASP A 99 -18.90 3.93 8.26
C ASP A 99 -18.47 3.57 9.68
N LYS A 100 -19.42 3.07 10.50
CA LYS A 100 -19.14 2.64 11.88
C LYS A 100 -18.18 1.46 11.94
N LEU A 101 -18.30 0.51 11.00
CA LEU A 101 -17.36 -0.61 10.88
C LEU A 101 -15.97 -0.15 10.46
N LEU A 102 -15.84 0.79 9.51
CA LEU A 102 -14.56 1.39 9.12
C LEU A 102 -13.89 2.14 10.26
N LEU A 103 -14.63 3.01 10.95
CA LEU A 103 -14.17 3.72 12.15
C LEU A 103 -13.62 2.76 13.20
N ARG A 104 -14.37 1.70 13.51
CA ARG A 104 -13.98 0.68 14.49
C ARG A 104 -12.79 -0.16 14.02
N THR A 105 -12.71 -0.50 12.73
CA THR A 105 -11.56 -1.23 12.17
C THR A 105 -10.28 -0.40 12.27
N ALA A 106 -10.32 0.88 11.91
CA ALA A 106 -9.17 1.77 12.03
C ALA A 106 -8.73 1.92 13.50
N PHE A 107 -9.68 2.16 14.41
CA PHE A 107 -9.44 2.20 15.86
C PHE A 107 -8.74 0.94 16.39
N LEU A 108 -9.25 -0.25 16.05
CA LEU A 108 -8.62 -1.51 16.46
C LEU A 108 -7.26 -1.73 15.79
N SER A 109 -7.06 -1.22 14.57
CA SER A 109 -5.76 -1.30 13.87
C SER A 109 -4.69 -0.43 14.53
N SER A 110 -5.05 0.77 15.00
CA SER A 110 -4.17 1.64 15.79
C SER A 110 -3.79 0.97 17.13
N ILE A 111 -4.75 0.31 17.81
CA ILE A 111 -4.46 -0.48 19.02
C ILE A 111 -3.53 -1.65 18.73
N ALA A 112 -3.82 -2.43 17.69
CA ALA A 112 -3.01 -3.58 17.28
C ALA A 112 -1.59 -3.18 16.85
N SER A 113 -1.40 -1.95 16.36
CA SER A 113 -0.09 -1.40 16.02
C SER A 113 0.68 -0.88 17.25
N ALA A 114 -0.02 -0.40 18.28
CA ALA A 114 0.59 0.05 19.54
C ALA A 114 0.97 -1.12 20.49
N LEU A 115 0.39 -2.31 20.29
CA LEU A 115 0.68 -3.50 21.07
C LEU A 115 1.81 -4.33 20.44
N SER A 116 2.71 -4.83 21.29
CA SER A 116 3.75 -5.79 20.88
C SER A 116 3.25 -7.24 20.98
N GLY A 117 3.96 -8.15 20.30
CA GLY A 117 3.66 -9.59 20.30
C GLY A 117 3.03 -10.13 19.02
N THR A 118 3.04 -11.44 18.87
CA THR A 118 2.64 -12.13 17.62
C THR A 118 1.15 -12.04 17.35
N ASP A 119 0.30 -12.08 18.38
CA ASP A 119 -1.14 -12.14 18.20
C ASP A 119 -1.75 -10.78 17.85
N ALA A 120 -1.22 -9.67 18.42
CA ALA A 120 -1.54 -8.32 17.97
C ALA A 120 -1.22 -8.11 16.48
N LYS A 121 -0.05 -8.61 16.01
CA LYS A 121 0.32 -8.56 14.58
C LYS A 121 -0.63 -9.36 13.69
N LYS A 122 -1.01 -10.58 14.09
CA LYS A 122 -2.01 -11.40 13.35
C LYS A 122 -3.35 -10.68 13.24
N ILE A 123 -3.81 -10.06 14.33
CA ILE A 123 -5.04 -9.27 14.37
C ILE A 123 -4.92 -8.06 13.43
N ARG A 124 -3.81 -7.31 13.46
CA ARG A 124 -3.57 -6.16 12.56
C ARG A 124 -3.71 -6.52 11.08
N VAL A 125 -3.14 -7.64 10.63
CA VAL A 125 -3.24 -8.10 9.24
C VAL A 125 -4.70 -8.39 8.85
N LYS A 126 -5.48 -8.98 9.75
CA LYS A 126 -6.91 -9.27 9.52
C LYS A 126 -7.75 -8.00 9.49
N LEU A 127 -7.45 -7.04 10.37
CA LEU A 127 -8.10 -5.72 10.38
C LEU A 127 -7.79 -4.93 9.10
N GLN A 128 -6.56 -4.96 8.59
CA GLN A 128 -6.22 -4.36 7.30
C GLN A 128 -7.05 -4.99 6.17
N ALA A 129 -7.08 -6.32 6.08
CA ALA A 129 -7.87 -7.01 5.06
C ALA A 129 -9.37 -6.66 5.14
N LEU A 130 -9.94 -6.60 6.35
CA LEU A 130 -11.33 -6.16 6.55
C LEU A 130 -11.56 -4.70 6.12
N SER A 131 -10.58 -3.81 6.35
CA SER A 131 -10.62 -2.43 5.84
C SER A 131 -10.62 -2.39 4.31
N ASP A 132 -9.75 -3.18 3.66
CA ASP A 132 -9.66 -3.26 2.20
C ASP A 132 -10.96 -3.82 1.60
N ALA A 133 -11.57 -4.83 2.23
CA ALA A 133 -12.87 -5.37 1.84
C ALA A 133 -14.03 -4.36 1.98
N MET A 134 -13.88 -3.36 2.86
CA MET A 134 -14.83 -2.26 3.02
C MET A 134 -14.60 -1.07 2.07
N ALA A 135 -13.64 -1.15 1.13
CA ALA A 135 -13.53 -0.21 0.03
C ALA A 135 -14.69 -0.32 -0.98
N VAL A 136 -15.53 -1.35 -0.85
CA VAL A 136 -16.72 -1.62 -1.66
C VAL A 136 -17.94 -1.81 -0.76
N ILE A 137 -19.16 -1.61 -1.28
CA ILE A 137 -20.40 -1.71 -0.48
C ILE A 137 -20.57 -3.16 0.00
N VAL A 138 -20.48 -3.39 1.30
CA VAL A 138 -20.61 -4.71 1.93
C VAL A 138 -22.10 -5.03 2.13
N PRO A 139 -22.58 -6.21 1.72
CA PRO A 139 -23.99 -6.60 1.89
C PRO A 139 -24.34 -6.90 3.35
N ASP A 140 -25.61 -6.71 3.71
CA ASP A 140 -26.09 -6.99 5.07
C ASP A 140 -26.33 -8.48 5.35
N ALA A 141 -26.52 -9.29 4.29
CA ALA A 141 -26.74 -10.73 4.35
C ALA A 141 -25.91 -11.46 3.27
N ASP A 142 -25.73 -12.77 3.44
CA ASP A 142 -25.10 -13.62 2.43
C ASP A 142 -26.01 -13.71 1.19
N LEU A 143 -25.49 -13.28 0.04
CA LEU A 143 -26.28 -13.19 -1.20
C LEU A 143 -26.28 -14.50 -2.02
N ARG A 144 -25.59 -15.55 -1.56
CA ARG A 144 -25.49 -16.83 -2.27
C ARG A 144 -26.83 -17.54 -2.46
N ASP A 145 -27.74 -17.42 -1.49
CA ASP A 145 -29.07 -18.08 -1.54
C ASP A 145 -30.09 -17.34 -2.44
N ALA A 146 -29.89 -16.05 -2.73
CA ALA A 146 -30.90 -15.23 -3.39
C ALA A 146 -30.93 -15.38 -4.92
N ASN A 147 -29.77 -15.55 -5.58
CA ASN A 147 -29.67 -15.49 -7.05
C ASN A 147 -28.55 -16.37 -7.64
N LYS A 148 -28.81 -17.68 -7.83
CA LYS A 148 -28.15 -18.60 -8.79
C LYS A 148 -26.69 -18.28 -9.22
N GLY A 149 -25.78 -18.04 -8.26
CA GLY A 149 -24.35 -17.83 -8.52
C GLY A 149 -23.95 -16.50 -9.20
N VAL A 150 -24.85 -15.52 -9.33
CA VAL A 150 -24.51 -14.18 -9.86
C VAL A 150 -24.30 -13.21 -8.71
N LEU A 151 -23.05 -12.90 -8.41
CA LEU A 151 -22.72 -11.82 -7.47
C LEU A 151 -23.21 -10.47 -8.02
N PRO A 152 -23.78 -9.58 -7.18
CA PRO A 152 -24.15 -8.25 -7.63
C PRO A 152 -22.92 -7.45 -8.08
N PRO A 153 -23.09 -6.45 -8.97
CA PRO A 153 -21.99 -5.59 -9.39
C PRO A 153 -21.36 -4.89 -8.18
N VAL A 154 -20.06 -5.08 -8.02
CA VAL A 154 -19.27 -4.48 -6.94
C VAL A 154 -19.27 -2.95 -7.11
N ARG A 155 -19.85 -2.24 -6.14
CA ARG A 155 -19.86 -0.77 -6.10
C ARG A 155 -18.84 -0.29 -5.08
N ARG A 156 -18.03 0.71 -5.42
CA ARG A 156 -17.12 1.37 -4.49
C ARG A 156 -17.91 1.99 -3.33
N PHE A 157 -17.42 1.84 -2.10
CA PHE A 157 -17.92 2.55 -0.94
C PHE A 157 -17.17 3.88 -0.80
N VAL A 158 -17.90 4.94 -0.46
CA VAL A 158 -17.35 6.26 -0.15
C VAL A 158 -17.81 6.58 1.27
N PRO A 159 -16.89 6.68 2.25
CA PRO A 159 -17.26 6.98 3.63
C PRO A 159 -17.79 8.40 3.76
N ASP A 160 -18.59 8.64 4.80
CA ASP A 160 -18.98 9.99 5.22
C ASP A 160 -17.74 10.88 5.39
N LYS A 161 -17.86 12.17 5.05
CA LYS A 161 -16.73 13.11 5.11
C LYS A 161 -16.05 13.11 6.49
N ALA A 162 -16.82 13.09 7.58
CA ALA A 162 -16.28 13.09 8.94
C ALA A 162 -15.46 11.82 9.25
N VAL A 163 -15.90 10.67 8.73
CA VAL A 163 -15.19 9.39 8.82
C VAL A 163 -13.94 9.41 7.94
N GLY A 164 -14.05 9.82 6.68
CA GLY A 164 -12.91 9.99 5.77
C GLY A 164 -11.82 10.90 6.35
N ASP A 165 -12.20 12.07 6.87
CA ASP A 165 -11.28 13.01 7.52
C ASP A 165 -10.60 12.40 8.76
N PHE A 166 -11.30 11.57 9.55
CA PHE A 166 -10.72 10.85 10.69
C PHE A 166 -9.76 9.74 10.27
N LEU A 167 -10.15 8.90 9.31
CA LEU A 167 -9.32 7.81 8.78
C LEU A 167 -8.01 8.36 8.23
N LYS A 168 -8.06 9.47 7.49
CA LYS A 168 -6.87 10.21 7.04
C LYS A 168 -5.99 10.59 8.22
N ARG A 169 -6.53 11.29 9.25
CA ARG A 169 -5.76 11.66 10.45
C ARG A 169 -5.16 10.47 11.21
N GLN A 170 -5.86 9.33 11.29
CA GLN A 170 -5.33 8.12 11.92
C GLN A 170 -4.13 7.54 11.14
N ALA A 171 -4.17 7.55 9.81
CA ALA A 171 -3.03 7.15 8.98
C ALA A 171 -1.79 8.04 9.24
N LEU A 172 -1.97 9.34 9.45
CA LEU A 172 -0.89 10.27 9.82
C LEU A 172 -0.27 9.96 11.20
N LEU A 173 -1.07 9.48 12.15
CA LEU A 173 -0.65 9.22 13.54
C LEU A 173 -0.11 7.80 13.77
N SER A 174 -0.44 6.86 12.88
CA SER A 174 -0.10 5.44 13.02
C SER A 174 1.23 5.04 12.37
N SER A 175 1.96 6.00 11.79
CA SER A 175 3.25 5.81 11.12
C SER A 175 4.40 6.33 12.01
N PRO A 176 5.04 5.49 12.85
CA PRO A 176 6.13 5.91 13.71
C PRO A 176 7.48 5.94 12.97
N ILE A 177 7.55 6.66 11.83
CA ILE A 177 8.81 6.93 11.15
C ILE A 177 9.14 8.42 11.25
N SER A 178 10.19 8.72 12.00
CA SER A 178 10.79 10.04 12.08
C SER A 178 11.57 10.35 10.80
N GLY A 179 11.47 11.61 10.33
CA GLY A 179 12.59 12.27 9.67
C GLY A 179 12.59 12.35 8.14
N PHE A 180 11.47 12.68 7.50
CA PHE A 180 11.43 13.12 6.10
C PHE A 180 10.47 14.30 5.88
N SER A 181 10.59 14.97 4.73
CA SER A 181 9.84 16.20 4.44
C SER A 181 8.41 15.94 3.98
N ILE A 182 7.48 16.02 4.94
CA ILE A 182 6.05 16.11 4.67
C ILE A 182 5.72 17.41 3.93
N SER A 183 5.19 17.30 2.71
CA SER A 183 4.58 18.41 1.98
C SER A 183 3.07 18.42 2.17
N ALA A 184 2.51 19.60 2.44
CA ALA A 184 1.07 19.87 2.38
C ALA A 184 0.70 20.77 1.18
N SER A 185 1.63 20.90 0.22
CA SER A 185 1.50 21.82 -0.90
C SER A 185 0.81 21.18 -2.11
N SER A 186 0.23 22.05 -2.93
CA SER A 186 -0.57 21.74 -4.12
C SER A 186 -0.32 22.80 -5.18
N GLY A 187 -0.51 22.47 -6.46
CA GLY A 187 -0.41 23.43 -7.55
C GLY A 187 0.93 24.16 -7.57
N GLN A 188 0.87 25.48 -7.80
CA GLN A 188 2.07 26.33 -7.85
C GLN A 188 2.89 26.25 -6.56
N LYS A 189 2.26 26.13 -5.38
CA LYS A 189 2.99 26.04 -4.11
C LYS A 189 3.85 24.79 -4.03
N TYR A 190 3.41 23.69 -4.65
CA TYR A 190 4.21 22.47 -4.71
C TYR A 190 5.40 22.66 -5.66
N LEU A 191 5.20 23.28 -6.82
CA LEU A 191 6.30 23.63 -7.73
C LEU A 191 7.34 24.55 -7.05
N ASP A 192 6.87 25.56 -6.32
CA ASP A 192 7.71 26.49 -5.57
C ASP A 192 8.49 25.76 -4.46
N GLU A 193 7.83 24.86 -3.70
CA GLU A 193 8.45 24.04 -2.65
C GLU A 193 9.51 23.10 -3.23
N CYS A 194 9.21 22.41 -4.34
CA CYS A 194 10.15 21.54 -5.06
C CYS A 194 11.39 22.31 -5.51
N SER A 195 11.21 23.46 -6.17
CA SER A 195 12.30 24.31 -6.64
C SER A 195 13.14 24.87 -5.48
N ALA A 196 12.50 25.33 -4.40
CA ALA A 196 13.17 25.80 -3.19
C ALA A 196 13.99 24.70 -2.48
N ASN A 197 13.59 23.44 -2.63
CA ASN A 197 14.30 22.26 -2.15
C ASN A 197 15.32 21.69 -3.17
N GLY A 198 15.62 22.43 -4.24
CA GLY A 198 16.60 22.03 -5.24
C GLY A 198 16.16 20.87 -6.14
N VAL A 199 14.86 20.59 -6.22
CA VAL A 199 14.30 19.61 -7.17
C VAL A 199 13.99 20.32 -8.49
N PRO A 200 14.45 19.80 -9.64
CA PRO A 200 14.15 20.42 -10.93
C PRO A 200 12.66 20.24 -11.27
N ILE A 201 12.05 21.31 -11.78
CA ILE A 201 10.68 21.27 -12.31
C ILE A 201 10.76 20.87 -13.79
N PRO A 202 10.10 19.78 -14.21
CA PRO A 202 10.13 19.37 -15.60
C PRO A 202 9.26 20.27 -16.48
N PRO A 203 9.53 20.31 -17.80
CA PRO A 203 8.62 20.90 -18.77
C PRO A 203 7.33 20.07 -18.88
N PRO A 204 6.26 20.62 -19.50
CA PRO A 204 5.05 19.85 -19.83
C PRO A 204 5.37 18.49 -20.46
N ILE A 205 4.66 17.45 -20.03
CA ILE A 205 4.68 16.14 -20.68
C ILE A 205 4.34 16.34 -22.16
N GLY A 206 4.90 15.53 -23.06
CA GLY A 206 4.71 15.65 -24.51
C GLY A 206 5.60 16.71 -25.18
N LYS A 207 6.20 17.66 -24.43
CA LYS A 207 7.24 18.54 -24.96
C LYS A 207 8.55 17.77 -25.12
N ILE A 208 8.75 17.14 -26.27
CA ILE A 208 9.94 16.32 -26.57
C ILE A 208 11.16 17.17 -26.91
N ASP A 209 12.34 16.73 -26.46
CA ASP A 209 13.66 17.33 -26.75
C ASP A 209 14.72 16.21 -26.87
N PRO A 210 15.43 16.08 -28.01
CA PRO A 210 16.48 15.07 -28.19
C PRO A 210 17.59 15.11 -27.15
N ASP A 211 17.87 16.25 -26.52
CA ASP A 211 18.94 16.41 -25.53
C ASP A 211 18.45 16.30 -24.08
N GLY A 212 17.14 16.40 -23.85
CA GLY A 212 16.54 16.29 -22.51
C GLY A 212 16.90 17.45 -21.58
N LYS A 213 17.03 18.66 -22.12
CA LYS A 213 17.45 19.90 -21.44
C LYS A 213 16.38 21.00 -21.41
N ILE A 214 15.50 21.05 -22.41
CA ILE A 214 14.36 21.97 -22.50
C ILE A 214 13.02 21.26 -22.72
N GLY A 215 13.06 19.94 -22.86
CA GLY A 215 11.95 19.01 -23.04
C GLY A 215 12.33 17.61 -22.52
N TRP A 216 11.46 16.64 -22.75
CA TRP A 216 11.66 15.23 -22.42
C TRP A 216 12.39 14.49 -23.54
N LYS A 217 13.50 13.83 -23.21
CA LYS A 217 14.22 12.92 -24.10
C LYS A 217 13.66 11.51 -23.95
N SER A 218 13.18 10.93 -25.06
CA SER A 218 12.91 9.49 -25.11
C SER A 218 14.22 8.71 -25.04
N LEU A 219 14.28 7.72 -24.14
CA LEU A 219 15.35 6.73 -24.09
C LEU A 219 14.95 5.40 -24.75
N GLY A 220 13.68 5.26 -25.15
CA GLY A 220 13.10 4.06 -25.74
C GLY A 220 12.19 3.28 -24.80
N PHE A 221 11.82 2.06 -25.19
CA PHE A 221 10.76 1.27 -24.56
C PHE A 221 11.32 0.12 -23.72
N ILE A 222 10.66 -0.19 -22.61
CA ILE A 222 10.97 -1.38 -21.79
C ILE A 222 10.38 -2.61 -22.49
N PRO A 223 11.19 -3.62 -22.87
CA PRO A 223 10.70 -4.86 -23.47
C PRO A 223 9.65 -5.53 -22.59
N PRO A 224 8.48 -5.95 -23.11
CA PRO A 224 7.36 -6.45 -22.29
C PRO A 224 7.73 -7.61 -21.35
N ASN A 225 8.65 -8.49 -21.76
CA ASN A 225 9.13 -9.60 -20.94
C ASN A 225 10.05 -9.19 -19.78
N LEU A 226 10.52 -7.93 -19.75
CA LEU A 226 11.31 -7.35 -18.66
C LEU A 226 10.47 -6.40 -17.78
N GLN A 227 9.20 -6.17 -18.13
CA GLN A 227 8.25 -5.47 -17.27
C GLN A 227 7.72 -6.42 -16.18
N PHE A 228 7.79 -5.99 -14.92
CA PHE A 228 7.35 -6.81 -13.78
C PHE A 228 6.05 -6.31 -13.14
N ILE A 229 5.65 -5.04 -13.34
CA ILE A 229 4.43 -4.43 -12.77
C ILE A 229 3.23 -4.50 -13.74
N VAL A 230 3.43 -4.12 -14.99
CA VAL A 230 2.38 -4.01 -16.03
C VAL A 230 2.81 -4.80 -17.26
N GLY A 231 1.89 -5.07 -18.18
CA GLY A 231 2.16 -5.73 -19.47
C GLY A 231 1.77 -4.89 -20.69
N THR A 232 1.68 -3.57 -20.55
CA THR A 232 1.41 -2.64 -21.65
C THR A 232 2.71 -1.96 -22.11
N PRO A 233 2.80 -1.37 -23.31
CA PRO A 233 4.01 -0.65 -23.70
C PRO A 233 4.32 0.47 -22.70
N ALA A 234 5.59 0.57 -22.32
CA ALA A 234 6.09 1.57 -21.37
C ALA A 234 7.37 2.18 -21.94
N GLU A 235 7.38 3.49 -22.12
CA GLU A 235 8.53 4.26 -22.61
C GLU A 235 9.22 4.95 -21.44
N VAL A 236 10.55 4.97 -21.44
CA VAL A 236 11.35 5.71 -20.46
C VAL A 236 11.71 7.07 -21.05
N ARG A 237 11.23 8.14 -20.42
CA ARG A 237 11.58 9.52 -20.79
C ARG A 237 12.38 10.18 -19.67
N VAL A 238 13.36 11.02 -20.03
CA VAL A 238 14.18 11.77 -19.07
C VAL A 238 14.21 13.26 -19.38
N TYR A 239 14.25 14.06 -18.33
CA TYR A 239 14.60 15.47 -18.37
C TYR A 239 15.75 15.72 -17.38
N SER A 240 16.67 16.62 -17.70
CA SER A 240 17.83 16.91 -16.85
C SER A 240 18.13 18.41 -16.84
N ALA A 241 18.18 18.98 -15.64
CA ALA A 241 18.44 20.39 -15.42
C ALA A 241 19.82 20.60 -14.81
N GLY A 242 20.45 21.72 -15.16
CA GLY A 242 21.70 22.17 -14.52
C GLY A 242 21.48 23.17 -13.38
N ASN A 243 20.26 23.68 -13.21
CA ASN A 243 19.91 24.59 -12.11
C ASN A 243 18.39 24.54 -11.80
N PRO A 244 17.98 23.99 -10.64
CA PRO A 244 18.81 23.18 -9.75
C PRO A 244 19.33 21.93 -10.47
N GLU A 245 20.52 21.46 -10.09
CA GLU A 245 21.11 20.27 -10.72
C GLU A 245 20.36 19.00 -10.33
N GLY A 246 19.90 18.25 -11.32
CA GLY A 246 19.11 17.04 -11.09
C GLY A 246 18.48 16.48 -12.36
N MET A 247 17.60 15.50 -12.19
CA MET A 247 16.89 14.88 -13.29
C MET A 247 15.49 14.42 -12.92
N CYS A 248 14.69 14.21 -13.95
CA CYS A 248 13.37 13.59 -13.88
C CYS A 248 13.32 12.35 -14.77
N PHE A 249 12.57 11.35 -14.32
CA PHE A 249 12.02 10.30 -15.18
C PHE A 249 10.51 10.50 -15.33
N ALA A 250 9.99 10.27 -16.52
CA ALA A 250 8.58 10.00 -16.77
C ALA A 250 8.45 8.60 -17.37
N LEU A 251 7.35 7.90 -17.04
CA LEU A 251 7.08 6.54 -17.50
C LEU A 251 5.67 6.46 -18.12
N PRO A 252 5.47 7.07 -19.30
CA PRO A 252 4.22 6.93 -20.04
C PRO A 252 3.99 5.47 -20.42
N ARG A 253 2.89 4.94 -19.88
CA ARG A 253 2.34 3.62 -20.15
C ARG A 253 1.15 3.77 -21.07
N TYR A 254 1.26 3.11 -22.21
CA TYR A 254 0.29 3.18 -23.29
C TYR A 254 -0.87 2.22 -23.03
N ARG A 255 -2.03 2.46 -23.65
CA ARG A 255 -3.15 1.50 -23.60
C ARG A 255 -2.79 0.15 -24.23
N ASP A 256 -2.13 0.22 -25.37
CA ASP A 256 -1.84 -0.91 -26.27
C ASP A 256 -0.71 -0.56 -27.25
N ASP A 257 -0.35 -1.52 -28.10
CA ASP A 257 0.74 -1.43 -29.09
C ASP A 257 0.50 -0.41 -30.22
N SER A 258 -0.65 0.27 -30.29
CA SER A 258 -0.85 1.40 -31.21
C SER A 258 -0.02 2.63 -30.84
N LEU A 259 0.39 2.72 -29.56
CA LEU A 259 1.12 3.84 -28.98
C LEU A 259 0.43 5.21 -29.16
N GLN A 260 -0.90 5.24 -29.34
CA GLN A 260 -1.63 6.48 -29.57
C GLN A 260 -2.06 7.17 -28.26
N GLU A 261 -2.49 6.40 -27.27
CA GLU A 261 -3.03 6.92 -26.01
C GLU A 261 -2.20 6.45 -24.81
N ILE A 262 -1.79 7.41 -23.99
CA ILE A 262 -1.13 7.21 -22.69
C ILE A 262 -2.22 7.17 -21.62
N ILE A 263 -2.23 6.11 -20.81
CA ILE A 263 -3.25 5.88 -19.77
C ILE A 263 -2.74 6.10 -18.36
N LEU A 264 -1.41 5.97 -18.15
CA LEU A 264 -0.74 6.24 -16.89
C LEU A 264 0.63 6.86 -17.18
N ASP A 265 0.99 7.98 -16.55
CA ASP A 265 2.30 8.63 -16.74
C ASP A 265 2.71 9.34 -15.45
N GLY A 266 3.50 8.64 -14.63
CA GLY A 266 4.07 9.20 -13.41
C GLY A 266 5.43 9.82 -13.69
N ALA A 267 5.63 11.06 -13.21
CA ALA A 267 6.89 11.78 -13.28
C ALA A 267 7.52 11.92 -11.89
N ILE A 268 8.78 11.49 -11.76
CA ILE A 268 9.57 11.61 -10.52
C ILE A 268 10.80 12.45 -10.85
N CYS A 269 11.01 13.54 -10.11
CA CYS A 269 12.20 14.39 -10.22
C CYS A 269 13.01 14.38 -8.94
N MET A 270 14.34 14.35 -9.06
CA MET A 270 15.28 14.33 -7.96
C MET A 270 16.31 15.46 -8.10
N GLY A 271 16.52 16.22 -7.02
CA GLY A 271 17.66 17.12 -6.89
C GLY A 271 18.92 16.35 -6.53
N GLN A 272 19.98 16.45 -7.33
CA GLN A 272 21.18 15.64 -7.14
C GLN A 272 21.88 15.92 -5.81
N LEU A 273 22.00 17.20 -5.44
CA LEU A 273 22.69 17.64 -4.23
C LEU A 273 21.79 17.62 -2.99
N SER A 274 20.50 17.92 -3.14
CA SER A 274 19.56 17.96 -2.02
C SER A 274 19.00 16.60 -1.64
N SER A 275 19.07 15.61 -2.56
CA SER A 275 18.41 14.29 -2.43
C SER A 275 16.88 14.35 -2.30
N LYS A 276 16.31 15.56 -2.41
CA LYS A 276 14.87 15.81 -2.37
C LYS A 276 14.24 15.32 -3.67
N VAL A 277 13.03 14.78 -3.56
CA VAL A 277 12.26 14.29 -4.70
C VAL A 277 10.86 14.87 -4.72
N CYS A 278 10.40 15.23 -5.92
CA CYS A 278 9.01 15.58 -6.17
C CYS A 278 8.38 14.62 -7.17
N ILE A 279 7.08 14.42 -7.02
CA ILE A 279 6.31 13.41 -7.73
C ILE A 279 5.05 14.07 -8.29
N TRP A 280 4.80 13.80 -9.57
CA TRP A 280 3.58 14.14 -10.28
C TRP A 280 3.04 12.90 -10.98
N ASP A 281 1.74 12.86 -11.26
CA ASP A 281 1.11 11.76 -11.99
C ASP A 281 -0.06 12.27 -12.83
N ASN A 282 -0.51 11.52 -13.83
CA ASN A 282 -1.57 11.91 -14.78
C ASN A 282 -2.98 11.84 -14.17
N GLN A 283 -3.12 12.35 -12.95
CA GLN A 283 -4.34 12.45 -12.17
C GLN A 283 -4.45 13.84 -11.56
N MET A 284 -5.68 14.31 -11.39
CA MET A 284 -5.93 15.66 -10.88
C MET A 284 -7.20 15.72 -10.02
N PRO A 285 -7.31 16.71 -9.12
CA PRO A 285 -8.57 17.04 -8.46
C PRO A 285 -9.64 17.45 -9.48
N MET A 286 -10.83 16.85 -9.39
CA MET A 286 -12.01 17.20 -10.18
C MET A 286 -13.29 17.01 -9.36
N LEU A 287 -14.37 17.68 -9.76
CA LEU A 287 -15.67 17.51 -9.11
C LEU A 287 -16.38 16.27 -9.66
N ASP A 288 -16.96 15.46 -8.77
CA ASP A 288 -17.89 14.39 -9.14
C ASP A 288 -19.29 14.94 -9.47
N GLU A 289 -20.21 14.05 -9.87
CA GLU A 289 -21.62 14.40 -10.18
C GLU A 289 -22.39 15.01 -9.00
N SER A 290 -21.88 14.86 -7.77
CA SER A 290 -22.44 15.42 -6.53
C SER A 290 -21.72 16.69 -6.07
N GLY A 291 -20.72 17.17 -6.81
CA GLY A 291 -19.92 18.35 -6.46
C GLY A 291 -18.83 18.10 -5.43
N ASN A 292 -18.46 16.86 -5.13
CA ASN A 292 -17.33 16.55 -4.24
C ASN A 292 -16.02 16.52 -5.03
N THR A 293 -14.94 17.03 -4.45
CA THR A 293 -13.59 16.87 -5.02
C THR A 293 -13.12 15.42 -4.88
N ILE A 294 -12.87 14.78 -6.02
CA ILE A 294 -12.21 13.47 -6.14
C ILE A 294 -10.89 13.65 -6.91
N VAL A 295 -9.91 12.77 -6.68
CA VAL A 295 -8.69 12.70 -7.50
C VAL A 295 -8.86 11.54 -8.50
N ARG A 296 -8.67 11.80 -9.79
CA ARG A 296 -8.89 10.81 -10.86
C ARG A 296 -7.85 10.96 -11.97
N GLY A 297 -7.31 9.82 -12.40
CA GLY A 297 -6.45 9.71 -13.58
C GLY A 297 -7.18 10.02 -14.90
N PHE A 298 -6.47 10.63 -15.84
CA PHE A 298 -6.97 10.97 -17.17
C PHE A 298 -6.03 10.42 -18.27
N PRO A 299 -6.57 9.84 -19.36
CA PRO A 299 -5.76 9.51 -20.53
C PRO A 299 -5.46 10.76 -21.37
N PHE A 300 -4.44 10.67 -22.22
CA PHE A 300 -4.10 11.71 -23.18
C PHE A 300 -3.41 11.13 -24.42
N SER A 301 -3.49 11.86 -25.54
CA SER A 301 -2.82 11.48 -26.80
C SER A 301 -1.30 11.68 -26.68
N THR A 302 -0.50 10.92 -27.43
CA THR A 302 0.94 11.21 -27.59
C THR A 302 1.26 12.57 -28.17
N THR A 303 0.29 13.19 -28.86
CA THR A 303 0.38 14.55 -29.41
C THR A 303 0.01 15.64 -28.40
N ASP A 304 -0.59 15.28 -27.27
CA ASP A 304 -1.00 16.26 -26.25
C ASP A 304 0.22 16.75 -25.47
N MET A 305 0.21 18.03 -25.09
CA MET A 305 1.11 18.55 -24.05
C MET A 305 0.34 18.71 -22.76
N ILE A 306 0.84 18.13 -21.66
CA ILE A 306 0.18 18.20 -20.34
C ILE A 306 1.05 19.02 -19.38
N PRO A 307 0.58 20.18 -18.89
CA PRO A 307 1.27 20.99 -17.86
C PRO A 307 1.65 20.22 -16.60
N ILE A 308 2.70 20.67 -15.91
CA ILE A 308 3.16 20.11 -14.64
C ILE A 308 2.68 20.99 -13.49
N GLY A 309 2.04 20.38 -12.49
CA GLY A 309 1.57 20.99 -11.24
C GLY A 309 0.37 21.92 -11.37
N VAL A 310 0.28 22.74 -12.41
CA VAL A 310 -0.80 23.74 -12.59
C VAL A 310 -1.45 23.65 -13.97
N PRO A 311 -2.76 23.90 -14.10
CA PRO A 311 -3.42 23.97 -15.39
C PRO A 311 -2.95 25.20 -16.19
N ASP A 312 -2.62 24.99 -17.46
CA ASP A 312 -2.34 26.05 -18.43
C ASP A 312 -3.16 25.79 -19.70
N LEU A 313 -4.20 26.60 -19.90
CA LEU A 313 -5.14 26.47 -21.02
C LEU A 313 -4.53 26.86 -22.38
N ALA A 314 -3.35 27.47 -22.41
CA ALA A 314 -2.58 27.70 -23.64
C ALA A 314 -1.77 26.45 -24.06
N VAL A 315 -1.54 25.52 -23.13
CA VAL A 315 -0.81 24.26 -23.36
C VAL A 315 -1.80 23.09 -23.52
N ASP A 316 -2.74 22.93 -22.59
CA ASP A 316 -3.87 21.99 -22.72
C ASP A 316 -5.22 22.71 -22.56
N PRO A 317 -5.95 22.97 -23.67
CA PRO A 317 -7.26 23.62 -23.62
C PRO A 317 -8.33 22.85 -22.84
N GLN A 318 -8.10 21.57 -22.53
CA GLN A 318 -8.99 20.76 -21.67
C GLN A 318 -8.77 21.00 -20.17
N GLY A 319 -7.73 21.76 -19.80
CA GLY A 319 -7.41 22.08 -18.41
C GLY A 319 -6.83 20.91 -17.60
N ARG A 320 -6.34 19.85 -18.27
CA ARG A 320 -5.66 18.74 -17.61
C ARG A 320 -4.26 19.16 -17.21
N PHE A 321 -3.75 18.60 -16.12
CA PHE A 321 -2.38 18.80 -15.66
C PHE A 321 -1.92 17.62 -14.82
N GLN A 322 -0.62 17.39 -14.81
CA GLN A 322 0.05 16.42 -13.94
C GLN A 322 0.08 16.99 -12.52
N ALA A 323 -0.86 16.62 -11.66
CA ALA A 323 -0.92 17.12 -10.29
C ALA A 323 0.21 16.51 -9.43
N GLY A 324 0.54 17.14 -8.30
CA GLY A 324 1.62 16.68 -7.42
C GLY A 324 1.39 16.97 -5.94
N GLY A 325 2.29 16.48 -5.09
CA GLY A 325 2.25 16.75 -3.64
C GLY A 325 0.95 16.25 -3.00
N ALA A 326 0.21 17.14 -2.33
CA ALA A 326 -1.04 16.78 -1.69
C ALA A 326 -2.21 16.52 -2.68
N GLU A 327 -2.09 16.91 -3.96
CA GLU A 327 -3.17 16.74 -4.96
C GLU A 327 -3.27 15.32 -5.52
N ILE A 328 -2.22 14.52 -5.37
CA ILE A 328 -2.18 13.12 -5.80
C ILE A 328 -2.51 12.14 -4.65
N GLU A 329 -2.66 12.62 -3.41
CA GLU A 329 -3.14 11.78 -2.31
C GLU A 329 -4.54 11.22 -2.62
N PHE A 330 -4.77 9.94 -2.30
CA PHE A 330 -6.05 9.22 -2.51
C PHE A 330 -6.50 9.11 -3.97
N GLY A 331 -5.59 9.37 -4.92
CA GLY A 331 -5.80 9.20 -6.36
C GLY A 331 -5.83 7.74 -6.83
N THR A 332 -5.87 7.57 -8.15
CA THR A 332 -5.90 6.27 -8.83
C THR A 332 -4.52 5.75 -9.25
N GLY A 333 -3.48 6.59 -9.22
CA GLY A 333 -2.10 6.23 -9.57
C GLY A 333 -1.36 5.34 -8.57
N GLY A 334 -1.92 5.18 -7.37
CA GLY A 334 -1.28 4.49 -6.24
C GLY A 334 -0.40 5.43 -5.41
N THR A 335 0.37 4.85 -4.50
CA THR A 335 1.21 5.58 -3.55
C THR A 335 2.67 5.41 -3.95
N CYS A 336 3.24 6.35 -4.71
CA CYS A 336 4.51 6.12 -5.41
C CYS A 336 5.66 5.76 -4.45
N THR A 337 5.74 6.38 -3.26
CA THR A 337 6.77 6.05 -2.26
C THR A 337 6.69 4.61 -1.74
N SER A 338 5.51 3.98 -1.80
CA SER A 338 5.30 2.58 -1.41
C SER A 338 6.03 1.62 -2.34
N CYS A 339 6.21 1.98 -3.62
CA CYS A 339 7.00 1.24 -4.60
C CYS A 339 8.44 1.78 -4.77
N HIS A 340 8.68 3.07 -4.50
CA HIS A 340 9.93 3.80 -4.81
C HIS A 340 10.77 4.09 -3.54
N ALA A 341 10.82 3.17 -2.58
CA ALA A 341 11.29 3.44 -1.21
C ALA A 341 12.82 3.38 -0.95
N GLY A 342 13.64 2.96 -1.93
CA GLY A 342 15.09 2.74 -1.75
C GLY A 342 15.95 4.00 -1.83
N GLU A 343 17.29 3.85 -1.85
CA GLU A 343 18.18 4.99 -2.10
C GLU A 343 17.98 5.62 -3.49
N ASN A 344 17.70 4.78 -4.49
CA ASN A 344 17.35 5.23 -5.82
C ASN A 344 15.82 5.39 -5.90
N PRO A 345 15.29 6.62 -6.10
CA PRO A 345 13.86 6.84 -6.27
C PRO A 345 13.36 6.33 -7.63
N PHE A 346 14.24 5.85 -8.50
CA PHE A 346 13.92 5.28 -9.79
C PHE A 346 14.13 3.77 -9.74
N ILE A 347 13.07 2.98 -10.01
CA ILE A 347 13.19 1.51 -10.07
C ILE A 347 13.88 1.13 -11.38
N VAL A 348 15.21 1.17 -11.39
CA VAL A 348 16.04 0.85 -12.56
C VAL A 348 16.45 -0.61 -12.57
N HIS A 349 16.27 -1.29 -13.70
CA HIS A 349 16.81 -2.64 -13.88
C HIS A 349 18.10 -2.58 -14.69
N PRO A 350 19.29 -2.90 -14.12
CA PRO A 350 20.56 -2.47 -14.71
C PRO A 350 20.91 -3.06 -16.08
N LYS A 351 20.20 -4.12 -16.51
CA LYS A 351 20.33 -4.72 -17.85
C LYS A 351 19.07 -4.65 -18.73
N VAL A 352 18.05 -3.86 -18.38
CA VAL A 352 17.02 -3.50 -19.38
C VAL A 352 17.70 -2.64 -20.45
N ASP A 353 17.76 -3.14 -21.68
CA ASP A 353 18.11 -2.37 -22.86
C ASP A 353 16.86 -1.62 -23.33
N LEU A 354 16.94 -0.29 -23.35
CA LEU A 354 15.87 0.58 -23.83
C LEU A 354 15.90 0.75 -25.37
N GLY A 355 16.96 0.25 -26.01
CA GLY A 355 17.21 0.34 -27.45
C GLY A 355 18.66 0.70 -27.75
N GLY A 356 19.23 0.09 -28.78
CA GLY A 356 20.58 0.42 -29.24
C GLY A 356 21.71 0.07 -28.26
N GLY A 357 21.48 -0.80 -27.28
CA GLY A 357 22.44 -1.14 -26.23
C GLY A 357 22.43 -0.16 -25.04
N LEU A 358 21.43 0.72 -24.95
CA LEU A 358 21.27 1.66 -23.85
C LEU A 358 20.68 0.96 -22.62
N LEU A 359 21.57 0.45 -21.76
CA LEU A 359 21.16 -0.20 -20.51
C LEU A 359 20.76 0.82 -19.43
N MET A 360 19.63 0.62 -18.75
CA MET A 360 19.19 1.50 -17.65
C MET A 360 20.24 1.64 -16.52
N GLY A 361 21.04 0.60 -16.27
CA GLY A 361 22.12 0.63 -15.26
C GLY A 361 23.37 1.40 -15.69
N ARG A 362 23.35 2.02 -16.87
CA ARG A 362 24.45 2.84 -17.41
C ARG A 362 24.04 4.28 -17.68
N LEU A 363 22.85 4.69 -17.25
CA LEU A 363 22.34 6.04 -17.50
C LEU A 363 23.18 7.14 -16.83
N ASN A 364 23.84 6.83 -15.69
CA ASN A 364 24.84 7.70 -15.05
C ASN A 364 26.26 7.61 -15.62
N LYS A 365 26.48 6.88 -16.72
CA LYS A 365 27.77 6.75 -17.40
C LYS A 365 27.72 7.43 -18.78
N PRO A 366 28.88 7.66 -19.42
CA PRO A 366 28.91 8.11 -20.81
C PRO A 366 28.12 7.17 -21.73
N PRO A 367 27.41 7.70 -22.74
CA PRO A 367 27.41 9.11 -23.16
C PRO A 367 26.44 10.02 -22.39
N LEU A 368 25.47 9.48 -21.64
CA LEU A 368 24.36 10.28 -21.10
C LEU A 368 24.70 11.04 -19.81
N ASN A 369 25.51 10.44 -18.91
CA ASN A 369 25.96 11.06 -17.66
C ASN A 369 24.83 11.66 -16.81
N LEU A 370 23.67 10.98 -16.74
CA LEU A 370 22.50 11.46 -15.99
C LEU A 370 22.73 11.33 -14.47
N PRO A 371 22.27 12.29 -13.65
CA PRO A 371 22.41 12.24 -12.20
C PRO A 371 21.36 11.30 -11.56
N THR A 372 21.42 10.01 -11.90
CA THR A 372 20.43 9.00 -11.46
C THR A 372 20.53 8.61 -9.99
N PHE A 373 21.52 9.11 -9.27
CA PHE A 373 21.72 8.93 -7.83
C PHE A 373 22.03 10.30 -7.23
N SER A 374 21.42 10.59 -6.10
CA SER A 374 21.70 11.76 -5.27
C SER A 374 22.89 11.53 -4.35
N THR A 375 23.36 12.59 -3.69
CA THR A 375 24.48 12.56 -2.73
C THR A 375 24.17 11.81 -1.43
N ASN A 376 22.90 11.79 -1.01
CA ASN A 376 22.40 11.04 0.14
C ASN A 376 21.16 10.24 -0.29
N ARG A 377 20.54 9.52 0.66
CA ARG A 377 19.23 8.90 0.49
C ARG A 377 18.17 9.87 -0.05
N TYR A 378 17.39 9.39 -1.01
CA TYR A 378 16.08 9.92 -1.42
C TYR A 378 15.19 10.39 -0.25
N ASP A 379 14.68 11.63 -0.34
CA ASP A 379 13.77 12.27 0.62
C ASP A 379 12.55 12.86 -0.13
N PRO A 380 11.39 12.18 -0.13
CA PRO A 380 10.22 12.58 -0.91
C PRO A 380 9.44 13.74 -0.28
N LEU A 381 9.23 14.80 -1.07
CA LEU A 381 8.26 15.87 -0.79
C LEU A 381 6.84 15.38 -1.12
N VAL A 382 6.23 14.65 -0.20
CA VAL A 382 4.90 14.05 -0.37
C VAL A 382 4.00 14.29 0.85
N GLY A 383 2.70 14.06 0.68
CA GLY A 383 1.75 14.08 1.78
C GLY A 383 2.06 13.04 2.86
N ALA A 384 1.76 13.37 4.11
CA ALA A 384 2.09 12.53 5.26
C ALA A 384 1.28 11.21 5.35
N SER A 385 0.30 10.99 4.48
CA SER A 385 -0.38 9.69 4.39
C SER A 385 0.42 8.64 3.61
N TRP A 386 1.50 9.05 2.93
CA TRP A 386 2.35 8.17 2.14
C TRP A 386 3.48 7.59 3.02
N PRO A 387 3.77 6.27 2.94
CA PRO A 387 4.86 5.67 3.71
C PRO A 387 6.19 6.22 3.21
N GLN A 388 7.09 6.54 4.12
CA GLN A 388 8.39 7.10 3.79
C GLN A 388 9.45 6.32 4.57
N ASN A 389 10.37 5.64 3.86
CA ASN A 389 11.31 4.72 4.48
C ASN A 389 12.67 5.39 4.67
N SER A 390 12.93 5.95 5.86
CA SER A 390 14.10 6.83 6.10
C SER A 390 15.44 6.13 6.34
N VAL A 391 15.46 4.79 6.41
CA VAL A 391 16.64 4.01 6.78
C VAL A 391 16.84 2.80 5.88
N SER A 392 18.09 2.47 5.54
CA SER A 392 18.38 1.32 4.67
C SER A 392 18.37 0.03 5.46
N MET A 393 18.20 -1.10 4.76
CA MET A 393 18.55 -2.38 5.36
C MET A 393 20.06 -2.41 5.68
N ALA A 394 20.44 -2.85 6.89
CA ALA A 394 21.85 -3.04 7.21
C ALA A 394 22.50 -4.04 6.25
N ALA A 395 23.70 -3.74 5.76
CA ALA A 395 24.41 -4.57 4.78
C ALA A 395 24.53 -6.05 5.20
N ALA A 396 24.69 -6.33 6.50
CA ALA A 396 24.74 -7.68 7.06
C ALA A 396 23.41 -8.47 7.02
N LYS A 397 22.32 -7.87 6.51
CA LYS A 397 21.02 -8.50 6.26
C LYS A 397 20.71 -8.65 4.76
N VAL A 398 21.49 -8.02 3.90
CA VAL A 398 21.38 -8.16 2.44
C VAL A 398 22.16 -9.41 2.03
N PRO A 399 21.55 -10.38 1.31
CA PRO A 399 22.27 -11.55 0.81
C PRO A 399 23.46 -11.16 -0.07
N GLY A 400 24.55 -11.94 -0.03
CA GLY A 400 25.76 -11.65 -0.81
C GLY A 400 25.53 -11.60 -2.33
N ASP A 401 24.58 -12.39 -2.84
CA ASP A 401 24.17 -12.34 -4.24
C ASP A 401 23.41 -11.05 -4.62
N CYS A 402 22.85 -10.36 -3.64
CA CYS A 402 22.16 -9.08 -3.83
C CYS A 402 23.11 -7.88 -3.62
N SER A 403 24.09 -7.99 -2.74
CA SER A 403 24.92 -6.84 -2.30
C SER A 403 25.72 -6.21 -3.43
N GLY A 404 26.23 -6.99 -4.40
CA GLY A 404 26.97 -6.46 -5.56
C GLY A 404 26.16 -5.58 -6.54
N CYS A 405 24.88 -5.33 -6.25
CA CYS A 405 24.08 -4.26 -6.87
C CYS A 405 23.40 -3.37 -5.81
N HIS A 406 23.01 -3.95 -4.68
CA HIS A 406 22.27 -3.31 -3.59
C HIS A 406 23.14 -2.93 -2.39
N GLU A 407 24.18 -2.14 -2.66
CA GLU A 407 25.07 -1.53 -1.68
C GLU A 407 25.16 -0.02 -1.89
N LYS A 408 25.79 0.70 -0.96
CA LYS A 408 26.05 2.14 -1.13
C LYS A 408 26.97 2.34 -2.35
N ASP A 409 26.63 3.30 -3.20
CA ASP A 409 27.25 3.53 -4.52
C ASP A 409 27.09 2.37 -5.54
N GLY A 410 26.37 1.30 -5.18
CA GLY A 410 26.04 0.19 -6.06
C GLY A 410 25.06 0.57 -7.17
N ALA A 411 25.06 -0.20 -8.27
CA ALA A 411 24.30 0.12 -9.49
C ALA A 411 22.76 0.15 -9.32
N ALA A 412 22.23 -0.28 -8.18
CA ALA A 412 20.82 -0.15 -7.81
C ALA A 412 20.59 0.60 -6.47
N GLY A 413 21.65 0.95 -5.74
CA GLY A 413 21.57 1.52 -4.38
C GLY A 413 21.10 0.52 -3.31
N ARG A 414 21.30 0.86 -2.04
CA ARG A 414 20.86 0.07 -0.88
C ARG A 414 19.35 -0.15 -0.91
N LEU A 415 18.93 -1.35 -0.50
CA LEU A 415 17.53 -1.68 -0.26
C LEU A 415 16.96 -0.84 0.89
N PRO A 416 15.68 -0.45 0.84
CA PRO A 416 14.98 0.10 2.01
C PRO A 416 14.95 -0.92 3.15
N LEU A 417 14.66 -0.44 4.37
CA LEU A 417 14.29 -1.31 5.47
C LEU A 417 12.95 -1.99 5.15
N LEU A 418 13.02 -3.23 4.64
CA LEU A 418 11.85 -4.05 4.34
C LEU A 418 11.02 -4.28 5.61
N SER A 419 9.72 -4.06 5.49
CA SER A 419 8.75 -4.20 6.57
C SER A 419 7.33 -4.22 6.01
N LEU A 420 6.36 -4.54 6.88
CA LEU A 420 4.93 -4.49 6.60
C LEU A 420 4.41 -3.10 6.18
N GLU A 421 5.18 -2.03 6.43
CA GLU A 421 4.86 -0.65 6.03
C GLU A 421 5.27 -0.34 4.57
N LEU A 422 6.01 -1.26 3.93
CA LEU A 422 6.37 -1.24 2.51
C LEU A 422 5.86 -2.49 1.78
N ASN A 423 4.60 -2.84 2.00
CA ASN A 423 3.97 -4.02 1.40
C ASN A 423 4.03 -4.02 -0.14
N GLU A 424 3.84 -2.87 -0.80
CA GLU A 424 3.96 -2.76 -2.26
C GLU A 424 5.41 -2.97 -2.73
N TYR A 425 6.40 -2.28 -2.14
CA TYR A 425 7.83 -2.50 -2.42
C TYR A 425 8.19 -3.98 -2.31
N CYS A 426 7.69 -4.64 -1.26
CA CYS A 426 7.93 -6.06 -1.03
C CYS A 426 7.29 -6.97 -2.09
N GLY A 427 6.08 -6.65 -2.56
CA GLY A 427 5.48 -7.30 -3.73
C GLY A 427 6.30 -7.09 -5.00
N ILE A 428 6.78 -5.87 -5.23
CA ILE A 428 7.64 -5.51 -6.37
C ILE A 428 9.00 -6.23 -6.30
N LEU A 429 9.66 -6.25 -5.14
CA LEU A 429 10.93 -6.91 -4.93
C LEU A 429 10.83 -8.41 -5.21
N LYS A 430 9.77 -9.07 -4.75
CA LYS A 430 9.51 -10.48 -5.07
C LYS A 430 9.35 -10.69 -6.58
N LEU A 431 8.55 -9.86 -7.26
CA LEU A 431 8.37 -9.96 -8.71
C LEU A 431 9.67 -9.69 -9.49
N ALA A 432 10.51 -8.77 -9.02
CA ALA A 432 11.83 -8.51 -9.58
C ALA A 432 12.78 -9.70 -9.40
N ILE A 433 12.83 -10.29 -8.20
CA ILE A 433 13.58 -11.52 -7.90
C ILE A 433 13.14 -12.69 -8.79
N GLU A 434 11.85 -12.81 -9.11
CA GLU A 434 11.36 -13.88 -9.99
C GLU A 434 11.60 -13.63 -11.48
N LYS A 435 11.53 -12.37 -11.95
CA LYS A 435 11.49 -12.04 -13.40
C LYS A 435 12.75 -11.40 -13.96
N THR A 436 13.52 -10.65 -13.16
CA THR A 436 14.59 -9.78 -13.67
C THR A 436 15.92 -9.92 -12.91
N MET A 437 15.90 -10.29 -11.62
CA MET A 437 17.08 -10.45 -10.77
C MET A 437 17.44 -11.94 -10.51
N PRO A 438 18.72 -12.28 -10.30
CA PRO A 438 19.89 -11.46 -10.64
C PRO A 438 19.98 -11.26 -12.16
N PRO A 439 20.49 -10.11 -12.66
CA PRO A 439 20.44 -9.80 -14.09
C PRO A 439 21.26 -10.75 -15.00
N SER A 440 22.07 -11.66 -14.46
CA SER A 440 22.76 -12.73 -15.20
C SER A 440 21.93 -14.00 -15.38
N ALA A 441 20.98 -14.25 -14.47
CA ALA A 441 20.13 -15.44 -14.47
C ALA A 441 18.84 -15.14 -13.69
N PRO A 442 17.87 -14.42 -14.28
CA PRO A 442 16.64 -14.02 -13.60
C PRO A 442 15.87 -15.19 -12.99
N GLY A 443 15.36 -15.03 -11.78
CA GLY A 443 14.64 -16.08 -11.06
C GLY A 443 15.51 -17.16 -10.42
N SER A 444 16.83 -17.20 -10.68
CA SER A 444 17.71 -18.29 -10.21
C SER A 444 17.87 -18.37 -8.69
N LEU A 445 17.63 -17.26 -7.97
CA LEU A 445 17.81 -17.16 -6.52
C LEU A 445 16.48 -17.12 -5.74
N LYS A 446 15.32 -17.15 -6.39
CA LYS A 446 14.02 -16.93 -5.75
C LYS A 446 13.72 -17.89 -4.60
N ASP A 447 14.21 -19.13 -4.70
CA ASP A 447 14.04 -20.22 -3.75
C ASP A 447 15.27 -20.40 -2.84
N SER A 448 16.28 -19.53 -2.93
CA SER A 448 17.49 -19.64 -2.10
C SER A 448 17.16 -19.30 -0.64
N PRO A 449 17.77 -19.97 0.36
CA PRO A 449 17.46 -19.73 1.77
C PRO A 449 17.63 -18.27 2.19
N ASP A 450 18.67 -17.61 1.69
CA ASP A 450 19.02 -16.23 2.05
C ASP A 450 18.04 -15.22 1.43
N VAL A 451 17.57 -15.44 0.20
CA VAL A 451 16.54 -14.59 -0.44
C VAL A 451 15.17 -14.81 0.19
N VAL A 452 14.83 -16.06 0.52
CA VAL A 452 13.61 -16.38 1.29
C VAL A 452 13.67 -15.76 2.69
N GLN A 453 14.86 -15.66 3.30
CA GLN A 453 15.06 -14.96 4.57
C GLN A 453 14.96 -13.44 4.43
N LEU A 454 15.54 -12.84 3.38
CA LEU A 454 15.40 -11.42 3.04
C LEU A 454 13.92 -11.05 2.91
N LEU A 455 13.16 -11.81 2.13
CA LEU A 455 11.73 -11.56 1.89
C LEU A 455 10.88 -11.69 3.16
N LYS A 456 11.27 -12.50 4.16
CA LYS A 456 10.57 -12.54 5.46
C LYS A 456 10.63 -11.22 6.22
N HIS A 457 11.58 -10.33 5.95
CA HIS A 457 11.58 -9.00 6.56
C HIS A 457 10.36 -8.17 6.15
N CYS A 458 9.78 -8.42 4.97
CA CYS A 458 8.51 -7.83 4.54
C CYS A 458 7.32 -8.16 5.45
N ASP A 459 7.36 -9.31 6.14
CA ASP A 459 6.31 -9.76 7.06
C ASP A 459 6.56 -9.29 8.52
N LEU A 460 7.57 -8.46 8.75
CA LEU A 460 7.93 -7.91 10.05
C LEU A 460 7.61 -6.41 10.17
N PRO A 461 7.37 -5.88 11.38
CA PRO A 461 7.39 -4.43 11.61
C PRO A 461 8.78 -3.83 11.28
N PRO A 462 8.89 -2.51 11.06
CA PRO A 462 10.17 -1.86 10.90
C PRO A 462 11.11 -2.15 12.08
N ASP A 463 12.30 -2.64 11.77
CA ASP A 463 13.37 -2.90 12.74
C ASP A 463 14.49 -1.86 12.58
N THR A 464 14.24 -0.65 13.07
CA THR A 464 15.19 0.48 12.98
C THR A 464 16.47 0.25 13.78
N ALA A 465 16.47 -0.68 14.74
CA ALA A 465 17.66 -1.09 15.48
C ALA A 465 18.63 -1.94 14.64
N ASN A 466 18.15 -2.59 13.58
CA ASN A 466 18.94 -3.33 12.59
C ASN A 466 18.95 -2.65 11.21
N ALA A 467 18.60 -1.36 11.15
CA ALA A 467 18.76 -0.57 9.94
C ALA A 467 20.18 0.00 9.83
N ASP A 468 20.61 0.33 8.62
CA ASP A 468 21.84 1.09 8.40
C ASP A 468 21.61 2.56 8.82
N PRO A 469 22.33 3.08 9.83
CA PRO A 469 22.17 4.46 10.29
C PRO A 469 22.83 5.49 9.35
N THR A 470 23.55 5.04 8.32
CA THR A 470 24.27 5.92 7.39
C THR A 470 23.29 6.57 6.41
N PRO A 471 23.25 7.91 6.31
CA PRO A 471 22.49 8.62 5.27
C PRO A 471 22.89 8.26 3.84
#